data_AF-A0A2H1L0G6-F1
#
_entry.id   AF-A0A2H1L0G6-F1
#
_cell.length_a   1.000
_cell.length_b   1.000
_cell.length_c   1.000
_cell.angle_alpha   90.00
_cell.angle_beta   90.00
_cell.angle_gamma   90.00
#
_symmetry.space_group_name_H-M   'P 1'
#
loop_
_entity.id
_entity.type
_entity.pdbx_description
1 polymer ?
#
loop_
_entity_poly.entity_id
_entity_poly.type
_entity_poly.pdbx_seq_one_letter_code
_entity_poly.pdbx_strand_id
1 'polypeptide(L)'
;MPLTDPFVADLRAVLTAAVDPMAGDEIMRLVSGRMLGLGAGDIAGLQAFTRRQAERRASERAEPAAEEVIAEAIDELIEVGRVLDQGARTAADRGLIADYQQSGLSSEALHRLVRLARALRATRSGTGTVASIIRTAMSETGIDSDIWGLSDSLRNLHRASVDAFLSAASQYSATDDKPSITGFLSWLSLMEAHDALSVAEPTTAADAINIMTVHASKGLEFDAVAVPSLVVKDFPTEPRDKEGWMDRSALPYPLRGDRAHLVDFDLREAEFETKKALDEWIGDFIRPRIADAHEGEERRLAY
;
A
#
# COMPACT_ATOMS: atom_id res chain seq x y z
N MET A 1 -2.03 1.61 -10.57
CA MET A 1 -3.26 1.00 -10.03
C MET A 1 -3.67 1.83 -8.82
N PRO A 2 -4.95 2.14 -8.56
CA PRO A 2 -5.32 3.00 -7.44
C PRO A 2 -5.26 2.21 -6.12
N LEU A 3 -4.06 1.82 -5.71
CA LEU A 3 -3.79 1.22 -4.40
C LEU A 3 -4.00 2.22 -3.26
N THR A 4 -4.02 3.50 -3.60
CA THR A 4 -4.38 4.61 -2.72
C THR A 4 -5.89 4.77 -2.55
N ASP A 5 -6.72 4.09 -3.36
CA ASP A 5 -8.17 4.11 -3.16
C ASP A 5 -8.50 3.54 -1.76
N PRO A 6 -9.35 4.22 -0.97
CA PRO A 6 -9.58 3.83 0.42
C PRO A 6 -10.18 2.42 0.54
N PHE A 7 -11.04 1.99 -0.39
CA PHE A 7 -11.64 0.65 -0.36
C PHE A 7 -10.65 -0.43 -0.78
N VAL A 8 -9.79 -0.14 -1.75
CA VAL A 8 -8.70 -1.06 -2.15
C VAL A 8 -7.69 -1.22 -1.02
N ALA A 9 -7.32 -0.13 -0.34
CA ALA A 9 -6.41 -0.17 0.79
C ALA A 9 -7.01 -0.93 2.00
N ASP A 10 -8.32 -0.78 2.24
CA ASP A 10 -9.04 -1.56 3.26
C ASP A 10 -9.07 -3.05 2.91
N LEU A 11 -9.32 -3.41 1.64
CA LEU A 11 -9.24 -4.80 1.19
C LEU A 11 -7.84 -5.38 1.36
N ARG A 12 -6.79 -4.64 0.99
CA ARG A 12 -5.41 -5.07 1.21
C ARG A 12 -5.14 -5.34 2.70
N ALA A 13 -5.61 -4.46 3.59
CA ALA A 13 -5.47 -4.65 5.02
C ALA A 13 -6.19 -5.91 5.52
N VAL A 14 -7.41 -6.18 5.03
CA VAL A 14 -8.16 -7.41 5.34
C VAL A 14 -7.40 -8.66 4.88
N LEU A 15 -6.90 -8.66 3.64
CA LEU A 15 -6.13 -9.79 3.10
C LEU A 15 -4.85 -10.03 3.90
N THR A 16 -4.14 -8.97 4.26
CA THR A 16 -2.88 -9.04 5.02
C THR A 16 -3.15 -9.58 6.42
N ALA A 17 -4.12 -9.02 7.15
CA ALA A 17 -4.51 -9.52 8.47
C ALA A 17 -5.07 -10.96 8.45
N ALA A 18 -5.62 -11.40 7.30
CA ALA A 18 -6.08 -12.77 7.13
C ALA A 18 -4.94 -13.79 6.89
N VAL A 19 -3.75 -13.36 6.45
CA VAL A 19 -2.62 -14.29 6.19
C VAL A 19 -1.43 -14.09 7.11
N ASP A 20 -1.29 -12.92 7.72
CA ASP A 20 -0.20 -12.57 8.60
C ASP A 20 -0.73 -12.18 10.00
N PRO A 21 -0.46 -13.00 11.03
CA PRO A 21 -0.85 -12.66 12.41
C PRO A 21 -0.12 -11.44 12.96
N MET A 22 1.01 -11.03 12.37
CA MET A 22 1.83 -9.88 12.77
C MET A 22 1.41 -8.58 12.08
N ALA A 23 0.34 -8.59 11.28
CA ALA A 23 -0.22 -7.43 10.57
C ALA A 23 -0.93 -6.44 11.53
N GLY A 24 -0.21 -5.98 12.56
CA GLY A 24 -0.73 -5.09 13.58
C GLY A 24 -1.15 -3.73 13.02
N ASP A 25 -0.39 -3.20 12.06
CA ASP A 25 -0.68 -1.91 11.42
C ASP A 25 -1.94 -1.98 10.55
N GLU A 26 -2.11 -3.07 9.79
CA GLU A 26 -3.31 -3.32 9.00
C GLU A 26 -4.53 -3.54 9.90
N ILE A 27 -4.40 -4.30 10.98
CA ILE A 27 -5.48 -4.45 11.96
C ILE A 27 -5.83 -3.09 12.55
N MET A 28 -4.84 -2.29 12.95
CA MET A 28 -5.06 -0.94 13.48
C MET A 28 -5.78 -0.03 12.49
N ARG A 29 -5.43 -0.11 11.21
CA ARG A 29 -6.17 0.58 10.13
C ARG A 29 -7.64 0.13 10.10
N LEU A 30 -7.92 -1.17 10.17
CA LEU A 30 -9.29 -1.70 10.13
C LEU A 30 -10.11 -1.30 11.36
N VAL A 31 -9.52 -1.40 12.56
CA VAL A 31 -10.24 -1.12 13.81
C VAL A 31 -10.46 0.37 14.06
N SER A 32 -9.47 1.22 13.75
CA SER A 32 -9.57 2.67 13.96
C SER A 32 -10.15 3.44 12.76
N GLY A 33 -10.06 2.86 11.57
CA GLY A 33 -10.49 3.49 10.32
C GLY A 33 -11.98 3.35 10.04
N ARG A 34 -12.36 3.60 8.78
CA ARG A 34 -13.77 3.65 8.33
C ARG A 34 -14.57 2.38 8.55
N MET A 35 -13.89 1.23 8.63
CA MET A 35 -14.56 -0.07 8.67
C MET A 35 -15.23 -0.34 10.02
N LEU A 36 -14.52 -0.10 11.13
CA LEU A 36 -15.08 -0.30 12.48
C LEU A 36 -15.25 1.00 13.26
N GLY A 37 -14.40 2.00 13.02
CA GLY A 37 -14.46 3.32 13.68
C GLY A 37 -14.44 3.24 15.21
N LEU A 38 -13.59 2.37 15.78
CA LEU A 38 -13.48 2.23 17.23
C LEU A 38 -12.89 3.50 17.86
N GLY A 39 -13.46 3.93 18.98
CA GLY A 39 -12.93 5.04 19.76
C GLY A 39 -11.71 4.62 20.58
N ALA A 40 -10.95 5.61 21.08
CA ALA A 40 -9.74 5.36 21.87
C ALA A 40 -9.95 4.45 23.08
N GLY A 41 -11.12 4.54 23.74
CA GLY A 41 -11.48 3.66 24.87
C GLY A 41 -11.60 2.20 24.46
N ASP A 42 -12.27 1.91 23.34
CA ASP A 42 -12.41 0.54 22.82
C ASP A 42 -11.10 0.00 22.25
N ILE A 43 -10.25 0.87 21.66
CA ILE A 43 -8.90 0.48 21.23
C ILE A 43 -8.04 0.07 22.44
N ALA A 44 -8.05 0.88 23.50
CA ALA A 44 -7.37 0.53 24.74
C ALA A 44 -7.95 -0.74 25.37
N GLY A 45 -9.27 -0.93 25.25
CA GLY A 45 -9.95 -2.15 25.67
C GLY A 45 -9.49 -3.38 24.89
N LEU A 46 -9.37 -3.28 23.56
CA LEU A 46 -8.86 -4.34 22.72
C LEU A 46 -7.43 -4.72 23.12
N GLN A 47 -6.55 -3.74 23.32
CA GLN A 47 -5.18 -4.01 23.80
C GLN A 47 -5.20 -4.71 25.17
N ALA A 48 -6.04 -4.25 26.09
CA ALA A 48 -6.16 -4.86 27.41
C ALA A 48 -6.71 -6.29 27.33
N PHE A 49 -7.62 -6.58 26.40
CA PHE A 49 -8.11 -7.92 26.13
C PHE A 49 -7.00 -8.82 25.56
N THR A 50 -6.26 -8.35 24.55
CA THR A 50 -5.12 -9.06 23.94
C THR A 50 -4.08 -9.46 24.97
N ARG A 51 -3.67 -8.51 25.84
CA ARG A 51 -2.71 -8.78 26.90
C ARG A 51 -3.19 -9.87 27.87
N ARG A 52 -4.45 -9.81 28.31
CA ARG A 52 -5.02 -10.84 29.20
C ARG A 52 -5.08 -12.21 28.54
N GLN A 53 -5.39 -12.29 27.25
CA GLN A 53 -5.34 -13.54 26.51
C GLN A 53 -3.93 -14.13 26.47
N ALA A 54 -2.91 -13.29 26.24
CA ALA A 54 -1.51 -13.73 26.27
C ALA A 54 -1.10 -14.23 27.66
N GLU A 55 -1.43 -13.48 28.73
CA GLU A 55 -1.17 -13.86 30.13
C GLU A 55 -1.86 -15.17 30.52
N ARG A 56 -3.12 -15.37 30.12
CA ARG A 56 -3.88 -16.60 30.40
C ARG A 56 -3.25 -17.81 29.72
N ARG A 57 -2.90 -17.70 28.43
CA ARG A 57 -2.23 -18.79 27.69
C ARG A 57 -0.88 -19.15 28.31
N ALA A 58 -0.13 -18.15 28.75
CA ALA A 58 1.14 -18.35 29.44
C ALA A 58 0.95 -19.12 30.75
N SER A 59 -0.05 -18.73 31.56
CA SER A 59 -0.40 -19.42 32.79
C SER A 59 -0.89 -20.85 32.55
N GLU A 60 -1.67 -21.10 31.49
CA GLU A 60 -2.18 -22.44 31.14
C GLU A 60 -1.06 -23.37 30.66
N ARG A 61 -0.03 -22.84 29.97
CA ARG A 61 1.11 -23.61 29.46
C ARG A 61 2.28 -23.70 30.45
N ALA A 62 2.23 -22.98 31.57
CA ALA A 62 3.36 -22.80 32.48
C ALA A 62 4.63 -22.27 31.78
N GLU A 63 4.43 -21.37 30.82
CA GLU A 63 5.46 -20.75 29.98
C GLU A 63 5.48 -19.24 30.20
N PRO A 64 6.58 -18.53 29.87
CA PRO A 64 6.58 -17.07 29.88
C PRO A 64 5.53 -16.52 28.91
N ALA A 65 5.05 -15.29 29.17
CA ALA A 65 4.08 -14.62 28.31
C ALA A 65 4.60 -14.53 26.87
N ALA A 66 3.83 -15.11 25.94
CA ALA A 66 4.09 -15.00 24.52
C ALA A 66 3.80 -13.57 24.04
N GLU A 67 4.26 -13.28 22.82
CA GLU A 67 4.02 -11.99 22.17
C GLU A 67 2.51 -11.71 22.02
N GLU A 68 2.11 -10.45 22.23
CA GLU A 68 0.72 -10.01 22.13
C GLU A 68 0.28 -9.99 20.66
N VAL A 69 -0.45 -11.02 20.23
CA VAL A 69 -0.95 -11.13 18.86
C VAL A 69 -2.40 -10.65 18.76
N ILE A 70 -2.60 -9.43 18.23
CA ILE A 70 -3.93 -8.82 18.12
C ILE A 70 -4.86 -9.66 17.23
N ALA A 71 -4.34 -10.23 16.14
CA ALA A 71 -5.12 -11.07 15.22
C ALA A 71 -5.76 -12.27 15.95
N GLU A 72 -4.98 -12.95 16.80
CA GLU A 72 -5.46 -14.08 17.60
C GLU A 72 -6.49 -13.64 18.63
N ALA A 73 -6.27 -12.50 19.29
CA ALA A 73 -7.23 -11.96 20.24
C ALA A 73 -8.56 -11.61 19.57
N ILE A 74 -8.54 -11.03 18.36
CA ILE A 74 -9.76 -10.77 17.57
C ILE A 74 -10.49 -12.08 17.25
N ASP A 75 -9.78 -13.14 16.88
CA ASP A 75 -10.39 -14.46 16.62
C ASP A 75 -11.09 -15.05 17.87
N GLU A 76 -10.54 -14.84 19.08
CA GLU A 76 -11.15 -15.28 20.36
C GLU A 76 -12.46 -14.53 20.69
N LEU A 77 -12.65 -13.30 20.18
CA LEU A 77 -13.87 -12.53 20.42
C LEU A 77 -15.10 -13.21 19.83
N ILE A 78 -14.95 -14.05 18.79
CA ILE A 78 -16.05 -14.89 18.26
C ILE A 78 -16.61 -15.77 19.36
N GLU A 79 -15.73 -16.36 20.17
CA GLU A 79 -16.10 -17.24 21.26
C GLU A 79 -16.68 -16.45 22.44
N VAL A 80 -16.15 -15.25 22.73
CA VAL A 80 -16.76 -14.31 23.71
C VAL A 80 -18.23 -14.05 23.34
N GLY A 81 -18.50 -13.68 22.09
CA GLY A 81 -19.86 -13.43 21.61
C GLY A 81 -20.75 -14.68 21.76
N ARG A 82 -20.26 -15.85 21.35
CA ARG A 82 -20.99 -17.12 21.49
C ARG A 82 -21.36 -17.42 22.94
N VAL A 83 -20.41 -17.23 23.87
CA VAL A 83 -20.60 -17.50 25.30
C VAL A 83 -21.57 -16.50 25.94
N LEU A 84 -21.54 -15.23 25.55
CA LEU A 84 -22.52 -14.24 26.01
C LEU A 84 -23.94 -14.59 25.57
N ASP A 85 -24.12 -15.06 24.33
CA ASP A 85 -25.44 -15.43 23.79
C ASP A 85 -25.99 -16.74 24.37
N GLN A 86 -25.13 -17.74 24.58
CA GLN A 86 -25.53 -19.11 24.93
C GLN A 86 -25.33 -19.48 26.41
N GLY A 87 -24.67 -18.60 27.17
CA GLY A 87 -24.27 -18.81 28.56
C GLY A 87 -22.97 -19.63 28.69
N ALA A 88 -22.20 -19.30 29.73
CA ALA A 88 -20.96 -20.01 30.08
C ALA A 88 -21.25 -21.40 30.66
N ARG A 89 -20.65 -22.43 30.06
CA ARG A 89 -20.79 -23.84 30.46
C ARG A 89 -19.53 -24.40 31.09
N THR A 90 -18.37 -23.90 30.69
CA THR A 90 -17.07 -24.40 31.16
C THR A 90 -16.37 -23.38 32.09
N ALA A 91 -15.29 -23.81 32.75
CA ALA A 91 -14.43 -22.89 33.49
C ALA A 91 -13.66 -21.93 32.54
N ALA A 92 -13.29 -22.41 31.35
CA ALA A 92 -12.66 -21.60 30.32
C ALA A 92 -13.61 -20.50 29.83
N ASP A 93 -14.89 -20.82 29.61
CA ASP A 93 -15.93 -19.84 29.23
C ASP A 93 -16.02 -18.71 30.26
N ARG A 94 -15.99 -19.04 31.55
CA ARG A 94 -16.03 -18.04 32.63
C ARG A 94 -14.77 -17.16 32.65
N GLY A 95 -13.60 -17.74 32.41
CA GLY A 95 -12.35 -17.01 32.31
C GLY A 95 -12.37 -16.02 31.13
N LEU A 96 -12.80 -16.49 29.96
CA LEU A 96 -12.89 -15.68 28.75
C LEU A 96 -13.85 -14.48 28.92
N ILE A 97 -15.01 -14.70 29.56
CA ILE A 97 -15.94 -13.60 29.89
C ILE A 97 -15.34 -12.64 30.91
N ALA A 98 -14.60 -13.13 31.91
CA ALA A 98 -13.93 -12.28 32.88
C ALA A 98 -12.87 -11.39 32.22
N ASP A 99 -12.08 -11.94 31.28
CA ASP A 99 -11.09 -11.19 30.50
C ASP A 99 -11.76 -10.06 29.70
N TYR A 100 -12.86 -10.38 29.01
CA TYR A 100 -13.66 -9.40 28.28
C TYR A 100 -14.23 -8.31 29.20
N GLN A 101 -14.86 -8.67 30.31
CA GLN A 101 -15.45 -7.70 31.24
C GLN A 101 -14.41 -6.76 31.85
N GLN A 102 -13.21 -7.27 32.13
CA GLN A 102 -12.11 -6.47 32.67
C GLN A 102 -11.38 -5.65 31.60
N SER A 103 -11.54 -5.98 30.31
CA SER A 103 -10.91 -5.24 29.22
C SER A 103 -11.43 -3.82 29.08
N GLY A 104 -12.70 -3.58 29.41
CA GLY A 104 -13.34 -2.29 29.15
C GLY A 104 -13.82 -2.12 27.70
N LEU A 105 -13.76 -3.17 26.87
CA LEU A 105 -14.42 -3.20 25.57
C LEU A 105 -15.93 -3.01 25.74
N SER A 106 -16.50 -2.08 24.97
CA SER A 106 -17.95 -1.93 24.90
C SER A 106 -18.60 -3.12 24.17
N SER A 107 -19.89 -3.34 24.43
CA SER A 107 -20.68 -4.35 23.71
C SER A 107 -20.78 -4.06 22.21
N GLU A 108 -20.81 -2.77 21.84
CA GLU A 108 -20.83 -2.34 20.44
C GLU A 108 -19.49 -2.64 19.74
N ALA A 109 -18.36 -2.33 20.40
CA ALA A 109 -17.05 -2.71 19.88
C ALA A 109 -16.90 -4.22 19.75
N LEU A 110 -17.38 -5.00 20.74
CA LEU A 110 -17.42 -6.45 20.65
C LEU A 110 -18.18 -6.93 19.40
N HIS A 111 -19.39 -6.42 19.16
CA HIS A 111 -20.17 -6.81 17.97
C HIS A 111 -19.42 -6.51 16.66
N ARG A 112 -18.80 -5.33 16.55
CA ARG A 112 -18.01 -4.93 15.37
C ARG A 112 -16.77 -5.80 15.19
N LEU A 113 -16.04 -6.07 16.26
CA LEU A 113 -14.84 -6.92 16.24
C LEU A 113 -15.18 -8.37 15.92
N VAL A 114 -16.31 -8.90 16.40
CA VAL A 114 -16.79 -10.25 16.04
C VAL A 114 -17.13 -10.34 14.55
N ARG A 115 -17.74 -9.30 13.97
CA ARG A 115 -17.98 -9.24 12.51
C ARG A 115 -16.65 -9.25 11.74
N LEU A 116 -15.68 -8.44 12.17
CA LEU A 116 -14.34 -8.43 11.57
C LEU A 116 -13.65 -9.79 11.69
N ALA A 117 -13.66 -10.41 12.86
CA ALA A 117 -13.08 -11.72 13.10
C ALA A 117 -13.67 -12.80 12.17
N ARG A 118 -14.99 -12.79 11.99
CA ARG A 118 -15.67 -13.69 11.05
C ARG A 118 -15.24 -13.44 9.60
N ALA A 119 -15.13 -12.17 9.18
CA ALA A 119 -14.68 -11.82 7.84
C ALA A 119 -13.22 -12.25 7.59
N LEU A 120 -12.32 -12.06 8.56
CA LEU A 120 -10.94 -12.52 8.49
C LEU A 120 -10.87 -14.05 8.42
N ARG A 121 -11.65 -14.77 9.24
CA ARG A 121 -11.72 -16.23 9.22
C ARG A 121 -12.27 -16.77 7.90
N ALA A 122 -13.31 -16.14 7.35
CA ALA A 122 -13.88 -16.49 6.05
C ALA A 122 -12.88 -16.25 4.90
N THR A 123 -12.15 -15.14 4.95
CA THR A 123 -11.08 -14.82 3.99
C THR A 123 -9.94 -15.84 4.07
N ARG A 124 -9.47 -16.17 5.28
CA ARG A 124 -8.42 -17.16 5.54
C ARG A 124 -8.82 -18.57 5.09
N SER A 125 -10.11 -18.89 5.20
CA SER A 125 -10.70 -20.17 4.79
C SER A 125 -11.19 -20.17 3.33
N GLY A 126 -11.04 -19.05 2.62
CA GLY A 126 -11.49 -18.89 1.26
C GLY A 126 -10.77 -19.85 0.32
N THR A 127 -11.53 -20.48 -0.58
CA THR A 127 -11.00 -21.41 -1.58
C THR A 127 -11.21 -20.86 -2.99
N GLY A 128 -10.38 -21.31 -3.93
CA GLY A 128 -10.43 -20.88 -5.32
C GLY A 128 -9.32 -19.90 -5.69
N THR A 129 -9.58 -19.02 -6.66
CA THR A 129 -8.58 -18.06 -7.14
C THR A 129 -8.38 -16.90 -6.17
N VAL A 130 -7.24 -16.19 -6.27
CA VAL A 130 -6.98 -14.97 -5.50
C VAL A 130 -8.14 -13.97 -5.64
N ALA A 131 -8.65 -13.77 -6.86
CA ALA A 131 -9.80 -12.91 -7.11
C ALA A 131 -11.10 -13.40 -6.43
N SER A 132 -11.29 -14.71 -6.26
CA SER A 132 -12.41 -15.28 -5.50
C SER A 132 -12.31 -14.93 -4.02
N ILE A 133 -11.12 -15.09 -3.44
CA ILE A 133 -10.87 -14.77 -2.02
C ILE A 133 -11.05 -13.28 -1.76
N ILE A 134 -10.60 -12.41 -2.68
CA ILE A 134 -10.85 -10.96 -2.59
C ILE A 134 -12.36 -10.66 -2.59
N ARG A 135 -13.14 -11.32 -3.45
CA ARG A 135 -14.61 -11.18 -3.46
C ARG A 135 -15.25 -11.66 -2.15
N THR A 136 -14.75 -12.74 -1.55
CA THR A 136 -15.17 -13.18 -0.22
C THR A 136 -14.87 -12.12 0.82
N ALA A 137 -13.65 -11.57 0.85
CA ALA A 137 -13.27 -10.50 1.76
C ALA A 137 -14.18 -9.26 1.61
N MET A 138 -14.46 -8.84 0.37
CA MET A 138 -15.37 -7.74 0.07
C MET A 138 -16.78 -7.97 0.64
N SER A 139 -17.37 -9.14 0.37
CA SER A 139 -18.74 -9.46 0.77
C SER A 139 -18.87 -9.61 2.28
N GLU A 140 -17.90 -10.26 2.95
CA GLU A 140 -17.93 -10.51 4.38
C GLU A 140 -17.69 -9.23 5.21
N THR A 141 -16.89 -8.31 4.69
CA THR A 141 -16.66 -7.01 5.33
C THR A 141 -17.76 -5.99 5.04
N GLY A 142 -18.55 -6.20 3.98
CA GLY A 142 -19.59 -5.27 3.53
C GLY A 142 -19.05 -4.08 2.73
N ILE A 143 -17.79 -4.15 2.27
CA ILE A 143 -17.16 -3.09 1.46
C ILE A 143 -17.95 -2.83 0.17
N ASP A 144 -18.50 -3.89 -0.44
CA ASP A 144 -19.36 -3.76 -1.61
C ASP A 144 -20.61 -2.91 -1.31
N SER A 145 -21.26 -3.17 -0.19
CA SER A 145 -22.45 -2.48 0.28
C SER A 145 -22.15 -1.01 0.63
N ASP A 146 -20.99 -0.74 1.24
CA ASP A 146 -20.53 0.61 1.51
C ASP A 146 -20.35 1.42 0.21
N ILE A 147 -19.68 0.83 -0.80
CA ILE A 147 -19.54 1.45 -2.12
C ILE A 147 -20.93 1.68 -2.73
N TRP A 148 -21.86 0.74 -2.53
CA TRP A 148 -23.24 0.90 -2.98
C TRP A 148 -24.02 2.01 -2.25
N GLY A 149 -23.55 2.49 -1.10
CA GLY A 149 -24.16 3.59 -0.36
C GLY A 149 -23.81 4.99 -0.89
N LEU A 150 -22.82 5.12 -1.78
CA LEU A 150 -22.26 6.40 -2.21
C LEU A 150 -23.07 7.09 -3.33
N SER A 151 -22.73 8.34 -3.66
CA SER A 151 -23.25 8.99 -4.88
C SER A 151 -22.79 8.22 -6.13
N ASP A 152 -23.51 8.33 -7.25
CA ASP A 152 -23.18 7.61 -8.48
C ASP A 152 -21.76 7.90 -8.99
N SER A 153 -21.30 9.15 -8.88
CA SER A 153 -19.93 9.54 -9.24
C SER A 153 -18.88 8.80 -8.41
N LEU A 154 -19.00 8.81 -7.09
CA LEU A 154 -18.06 8.15 -6.18
C LEU A 154 -18.15 6.63 -6.28
N ARG A 155 -19.36 6.10 -6.36
CA ARG A 155 -19.63 4.67 -6.57
C ARG A 155 -18.90 4.15 -7.82
N ASN A 156 -19.03 4.85 -8.95
CA ASN A 156 -18.36 4.45 -10.20
C ASN A 156 -16.84 4.51 -10.08
N LEU A 157 -16.29 5.55 -9.43
CA LEU A 157 -14.86 5.69 -9.17
C LEU A 157 -14.29 4.55 -8.32
N HIS A 158 -14.91 4.26 -7.18
CA HIS A 158 -14.43 3.21 -6.27
C HIS A 158 -14.65 1.80 -6.84
N ARG A 159 -15.75 1.56 -7.57
CA ARG A 159 -15.94 0.31 -8.30
C ARG A 159 -14.86 0.08 -9.35
N ALA A 160 -14.53 1.09 -10.15
CA ALA A 160 -13.45 0.98 -11.13
C ALA A 160 -12.11 0.65 -10.46
N SER A 161 -11.84 1.24 -9.29
CA SER A 161 -10.63 0.95 -8.50
C SER A 161 -10.59 -0.50 -7.99
N VAL A 162 -11.71 -1.01 -7.48
CA VAL A 162 -11.83 -2.41 -7.03
C VAL A 162 -11.77 -3.39 -8.21
N ASP A 163 -12.39 -3.07 -9.34
CA ASP A 163 -12.33 -3.90 -10.56
C ASP A 163 -10.89 -3.98 -11.09
N ALA A 164 -10.14 -2.88 -11.04
CA ALA A 164 -8.71 -2.87 -11.36
C ALA A 164 -7.90 -3.77 -10.41
N PHE A 165 -8.20 -3.78 -9.11
CA PHE A 165 -7.57 -4.68 -8.14
C PHE A 165 -7.86 -6.16 -8.42
N LEU A 166 -9.11 -6.50 -8.73
CA LEU A 166 -9.51 -7.84 -9.11
C LEU A 166 -8.88 -8.30 -10.44
N SER A 167 -8.71 -7.37 -11.39
CA SER A 167 -7.99 -7.61 -12.64
C SER A 167 -6.53 -7.94 -12.38
N ALA A 168 -5.85 -7.14 -11.54
CA ALA A 168 -4.46 -7.39 -11.15
C ALA A 168 -4.28 -8.75 -10.45
N ALA A 169 -5.21 -9.13 -9.56
CA ALA A 169 -5.22 -10.45 -8.93
C ALA A 169 -5.39 -11.60 -9.94
N SER A 170 -6.20 -11.38 -10.98
CA SER A 170 -6.42 -12.36 -12.05
C SER A 170 -5.17 -12.49 -12.93
N GLN A 171 -4.49 -11.38 -13.25
CA GLN A 171 -3.24 -11.36 -14.00
C GLN A 171 -2.10 -12.07 -13.24
N TYR A 172 -1.95 -11.78 -11.95
CA TYR A 172 -1.01 -12.49 -11.07
C TYR A 172 -1.30 -14.00 -11.09
N SER A 173 -2.56 -14.38 -10.91
CA SER A 173 -2.97 -15.79 -10.88
C SER A 173 -2.76 -16.52 -12.21
N ALA A 174 -2.69 -15.81 -13.33
CA ALA A 174 -2.42 -16.39 -14.65
C ALA A 174 -0.91 -16.58 -14.93
N THR A 175 -0.05 -15.91 -14.17
CA THR A 175 1.41 -15.92 -14.36
C THR A 175 2.13 -16.86 -13.40
N ASP A 176 1.54 -17.11 -12.23
CA ASP A 176 2.12 -17.94 -11.17
C ASP A 176 1.54 -19.37 -11.21
N ASP A 177 2.40 -20.39 -11.10
CA ASP A 177 2.00 -21.80 -11.09
C ASP A 177 1.26 -22.18 -9.79
N LYS A 178 1.50 -21.46 -8.69
CA LYS A 178 0.83 -21.69 -7.40
C LYS A 178 0.38 -20.36 -6.77
N PRO A 179 -0.65 -19.71 -7.34
CA PRO A 179 -1.15 -18.44 -6.84
C PRO A 179 -1.59 -18.54 -5.38
N SER A 180 -1.14 -17.59 -4.56
CA SER A 180 -1.54 -17.47 -3.16
C SER A 180 -1.79 -16.02 -2.78
N ILE A 181 -2.53 -15.77 -1.70
CA ILE A 181 -2.76 -14.41 -1.21
C ILE A 181 -1.44 -13.76 -0.76
N THR A 182 -0.59 -14.50 -0.05
CA THR A 182 0.74 -14.04 0.36
C THR A 182 1.62 -13.69 -0.84
N GLY A 183 1.62 -14.55 -1.88
CA GLY A 183 2.34 -14.30 -3.13
C GLY A 183 1.82 -13.08 -3.88
N PHE A 184 0.50 -12.91 -3.94
CA PHE A 184 -0.15 -11.74 -4.53
C PHE A 184 0.21 -10.44 -3.81
N LEU A 185 0.17 -10.42 -2.46
CA LEU A 185 0.54 -9.24 -1.66
C LEU A 185 2.03 -8.87 -1.82
N SER A 186 2.90 -9.89 -1.93
CA SER A 186 4.32 -9.69 -2.19
C SER A 186 4.55 -9.14 -3.61
N TRP A 187 3.87 -9.71 -4.60
CA TRP A 187 3.89 -9.24 -5.99
C TRP A 187 3.40 -7.79 -6.10
N LEU A 188 2.29 -7.45 -5.42
CA LEU A 188 1.79 -6.08 -5.34
C LEU A 188 2.82 -5.10 -4.79
N SER A 189 3.46 -5.46 -3.68
CA SER A 189 4.47 -4.61 -3.03
C SER A 189 5.68 -4.38 -3.96
N LEU A 190 6.08 -5.40 -4.73
CA LEU A 190 7.12 -5.25 -5.76
C LEU A 190 6.67 -4.36 -6.91
N MET A 191 5.44 -4.52 -7.39
CA MET A 191 4.92 -3.73 -8.49
C MET A 191 4.67 -2.26 -8.09
N GLU A 192 4.35 -1.99 -6.82
CA GLU A 192 4.35 -0.63 -6.23
C GLU A 192 5.76 -0.02 -6.23
N ALA A 193 6.76 -0.78 -5.77
CA ALA A 193 8.14 -0.29 -5.71
C ALA A 193 8.74 0.03 -7.08
N HIS A 194 8.29 -0.66 -8.14
CA HIS A 194 8.74 -0.46 -9.51
C HIS A 194 7.89 0.52 -10.32
N ASP A 195 6.88 1.16 -9.72
CA ASP A 195 5.89 2.03 -10.40
C ASP A 195 5.25 1.36 -11.64
N ALA A 196 5.30 0.01 -11.70
CA ALA A 196 4.89 -0.80 -12.84
C ALA A 196 3.37 -1.00 -12.88
N LEU A 197 2.69 -0.71 -11.76
CA LEU A 197 1.24 -0.62 -11.72
C LEU A 197 0.83 0.74 -12.26
N SER A 198 0.76 0.86 -13.58
CA SER A 198 0.24 2.05 -14.26
C SER A 198 -1.03 2.55 -13.55
N VAL A 199 -1.03 3.83 -13.17
CA VAL A 199 -2.24 4.54 -12.74
C VAL A 199 -3.28 4.27 -13.81
N ALA A 200 -4.42 3.69 -13.44
CA ALA A 200 -5.51 3.52 -14.40
C ALA A 200 -5.76 4.89 -15.00
N GLU A 201 -5.79 5.01 -16.33
CA GLU A 201 -6.06 6.28 -16.99
C GLU A 201 -7.29 6.88 -16.31
N PRO A 202 -7.18 8.09 -15.72
CA PRO A 202 -8.29 8.68 -15.00
C PRO A 202 -9.46 8.71 -15.97
N THR A 203 -10.54 8.03 -15.58
CA THR A 203 -11.80 8.19 -16.31
C THR A 203 -12.10 9.67 -16.21
N THR A 204 -12.10 10.34 -17.37
CA THR A 204 -12.36 11.77 -17.47
C THR A 204 -13.83 11.98 -17.11
N ALA A 205 -14.12 12.08 -15.82
CA ALA A 205 -15.37 12.66 -15.38
C ALA A 205 -15.43 14.06 -16.01
N ALA A 206 -16.50 14.34 -16.76
CA ALA A 206 -16.61 15.55 -17.58
C ALA A 206 -16.39 16.85 -16.78
N ASP A 207 -16.59 16.82 -15.47
CA ASP A 207 -16.47 17.96 -14.56
C ASP A 207 -15.26 17.87 -13.60
N ALA A 208 -14.31 16.96 -13.82
CA ALA A 208 -13.13 16.81 -12.95
C ALA A 208 -11.91 17.60 -13.44
N ILE A 209 -11.10 18.08 -12.48
CA ILE A 209 -9.77 18.65 -12.76
C ILE A 209 -8.77 17.49 -12.89
N ASN A 210 -8.12 17.39 -14.05
CA ASN A 210 -7.07 16.39 -14.28
C ASN A 210 -5.72 16.92 -13.77
N ILE A 211 -5.14 16.23 -12.77
CA ILE A 211 -3.79 16.50 -12.28
C ILE A 211 -2.85 15.45 -12.86
N MET A 212 -1.82 15.91 -13.58
CA MET A 212 -0.84 15.03 -14.23
C MET A 212 0.53 15.72 -14.29
N THR A 213 1.58 14.94 -14.57
CA THR A 213 2.91 15.48 -14.82
C THR A 213 3.00 16.06 -16.24
N VAL A 214 3.91 17.01 -16.46
CA VAL A 214 4.17 17.60 -17.80
C VAL A 214 4.53 16.52 -18.84
N HIS A 215 5.17 15.44 -18.40
CA HIS A 215 5.49 14.31 -19.27
C HIS A 215 4.24 13.53 -19.70
N ALA A 216 3.27 13.36 -18.78
CA ALA A 216 2.02 12.65 -19.05
C ALA A 216 1.04 13.48 -19.91
N SER A 217 1.21 14.81 -20.01
CA SER A 217 0.39 15.66 -20.87
C SER A 217 0.78 15.63 -22.35
N LYS A 218 1.85 14.91 -22.72
CA LYS A 218 2.35 14.89 -24.10
C LYS A 218 1.30 14.34 -25.08
N GLY A 219 0.90 15.15 -26.05
CA GLY A 219 -0.11 14.79 -27.05
C GLY A 219 -1.56 14.97 -26.59
N LEU A 220 -1.78 15.55 -25.41
CA LEU A 220 -3.09 15.94 -24.91
C LEU A 220 -3.33 17.43 -25.12
N GLU A 221 -4.61 17.79 -25.29
CA GLU A 221 -5.06 19.18 -25.44
C GLU A 221 -6.14 19.45 -24.38
N PHE A 222 -6.11 20.63 -23.77
CA PHE A 222 -7.04 21.05 -22.72
C PHE A 222 -7.47 22.50 -22.93
N ASP A 223 -8.72 22.82 -22.59
CA ASP A 223 -9.25 24.18 -22.70
C ASP A 223 -8.55 25.18 -21.77
N ALA A 224 -8.08 24.71 -20.61
CA ALA A 224 -7.33 25.50 -19.64
C ALA A 224 -6.27 24.63 -18.94
N VAL A 225 -5.06 25.18 -18.77
CA VAL A 225 -3.93 24.53 -18.10
C VAL A 225 -3.36 25.47 -17.04
N ALA A 226 -3.15 24.96 -15.83
CA ALA A 226 -2.41 25.65 -14.77
C ALA A 226 -1.15 24.86 -14.44
N VAL A 227 0.02 25.48 -14.57
CA VAL A 227 1.31 24.89 -14.19
C VAL A 227 1.73 25.49 -12.85
N PRO A 228 1.56 24.76 -11.72
CA PRO A 228 2.03 25.24 -10.43
C PRO A 228 3.56 25.17 -10.34
N SER A 229 4.14 25.94 -9.40
CA SER A 229 5.55 25.83 -9.01
C SER A 229 6.58 26.06 -10.13
N LEU A 230 6.38 27.09 -10.98
CA LEU A 230 7.39 27.59 -11.91
C LEU A 230 8.47 28.40 -11.17
N VAL A 231 9.26 27.72 -10.32
CA VAL A 231 10.36 28.29 -9.54
C VAL A 231 11.62 27.48 -9.81
N VAL A 232 12.76 28.16 -9.91
CA VAL A 232 14.07 27.53 -10.11
C VAL A 232 14.32 26.47 -9.02
N LYS A 233 14.76 25.26 -9.43
CA LYS A 233 14.92 24.02 -8.65
C LYS A 233 13.67 23.13 -8.54
N ASP A 234 12.48 23.68 -8.74
CA ASP A 234 11.26 22.88 -8.93
C ASP A 234 11.00 22.65 -10.43
N PHE A 235 11.10 23.70 -11.24
CA PHE A 235 11.06 23.62 -12.70
C PHE A 235 11.81 24.82 -13.32
N PRO A 236 12.98 24.62 -13.96
CA PRO A 236 13.65 23.34 -14.22
C PRO A 236 14.21 22.68 -12.95
N THR A 237 14.13 21.36 -12.91
CA THR A 237 14.71 20.52 -11.85
C THR A 237 16.23 20.42 -11.98
N GLU A 238 16.93 20.02 -10.90
CA GLU A 238 18.33 19.62 -11.02
C GLU A 238 18.44 18.21 -11.62
N PRO A 239 19.47 17.92 -12.44
CA PRO A 239 19.70 16.58 -12.97
C PRO A 239 19.92 15.59 -11.83
N ARG A 240 19.22 14.44 -11.90
CA ARG A 240 19.40 13.32 -10.95
C ARG A 240 20.82 12.78 -10.99
N ASP A 241 21.37 12.62 -12.19
CA ASP A 241 22.71 12.10 -12.42
C ASP A 241 23.66 13.23 -12.78
N LYS A 242 24.48 13.66 -11.82
CA LYS A 242 25.41 14.78 -12.01
C LYS A 242 26.71 14.38 -12.71
N GLU A 243 26.95 13.08 -12.88
CA GLU A 243 28.20 12.51 -13.41
C GLU A 243 27.99 11.74 -14.73
N GLY A 244 26.79 11.84 -15.30
CA GLY A 244 26.48 11.30 -16.62
C GLY A 244 26.55 9.77 -16.65
N TRP A 245 27.24 9.20 -17.64
CA TRP A 245 27.36 7.75 -17.76
C TRP A 245 28.44 7.11 -16.88
N MET A 246 29.12 7.89 -16.02
CA MET A 246 30.05 7.33 -15.04
C MET A 246 29.35 6.68 -13.84
N ASP A 247 28.03 6.86 -13.71
CA ASP A 247 27.23 6.08 -12.78
C ASP A 247 27.17 4.59 -13.18
N ARG A 248 27.12 3.71 -12.18
CA ARG A 248 27.16 2.25 -12.38
C ARG A 248 25.97 1.68 -13.14
N SER A 249 24.85 2.39 -13.19
CA SER A 249 23.62 1.95 -13.84
C SER A 249 23.43 2.50 -15.27
N ALA A 250 24.30 3.41 -15.71
CA ALA A 250 24.15 4.12 -16.97
C ALA A 250 24.88 3.43 -18.13
N LEU A 251 24.22 3.37 -19.29
CA LEU A 251 24.86 2.92 -20.54
C LEU A 251 25.84 4.02 -21.03
N PRO A 252 27.09 3.68 -21.37
CA PRO A 252 28.05 4.65 -21.91
C PRO A 252 27.49 5.42 -23.11
N TYR A 253 27.56 6.75 -23.06
CA TYR A 253 27.02 7.61 -24.13
C TYR A 253 27.52 7.27 -25.53
N PRO A 254 28.78 6.85 -25.74
CA PRO A 254 29.25 6.39 -27.05
C PRO A 254 28.47 5.22 -27.66
N LEU A 255 27.81 4.41 -26.84
CA LEU A 255 27.04 3.24 -27.25
C LEU A 255 25.54 3.55 -27.43
N ARG A 256 25.11 4.75 -27.05
CA ARG A 256 23.72 5.18 -27.18
C ARG A 256 23.43 5.73 -28.57
N GLY A 257 22.25 5.41 -29.11
CA GLY A 257 21.81 5.90 -30.42
C GLY A 257 21.55 7.41 -30.48
N ASP A 258 21.29 8.03 -29.33
CA ASP A 258 21.04 9.46 -29.15
C ASP A 258 22.29 10.26 -28.74
N ARG A 259 23.49 9.70 -28.93
CA ARG A 259 24.77 10.32 -28.54
C ARG A 259 24.88 11.80 -28.90
N ALA A 260 24.37 12.21 -30.07
CA ALA A 260 24.44 13.59 -30.56
C ALA A 260 23.72 14.62 -29.65
N HIS A 261 22.82 14.16 -28.78
CA HIS A 261 22.07 15.00 -27.83
C HIS A 261 22.59 14.91 -26.39
N LEU A 262 23.69 14.19 -26.17
CA LEU A 262 24.28 13.97 -24.85
C LEU A 262 25.59 14.75 -24.70
N VAL A 263 25.97 15.02 -23.46
CA VAL A 263 27.27 15.63 -23.15
C VAL A 263 28.39 14.67 -23.53
N ASP A 264 29.13 14.98 -24.59
CA ASP A 264 30.23 14.13 -25.03
C ASP A 264 31.47 14.32 -24.14
N PHE A 265 31.98 13.21 -23.62
CA PHE A 265 33.25 13.17 -22.92
C PHE A 265 33.89 11.79 -23.09
N ASP A 266 35.18 11.79 -23.47
CA ASP A 266 35.95 10.57 -23.69
C ASP A 266 36.95 10.35 -22.55
N LEU A 267 36.71 9.31 -21.75
CA LEU A 267 37.62 8.95 -20.65
C LEU A 267 38.94 8.37 -21.14
N ARG A 268 39.07 8.00 -22.42
CA ARG A 268 40.31 7.48 -23.00
C ARG A 268 41.34 8.58 -23.26
N GLU A 269 40.86 9.81 -23.45
CA GLU A 269 41.70 10.99 -23.67
C GLU A 269 42.06 11.69 -22.36
N ALA A 270 41.43 11.29 -21.26
CA ALA A 270 41.60 11.90 -19.94
C ALA A 270 42.57 11.08 -19.08
N GLU A 271 43.78 11.58 -18.88
CA GLU A 271 44.76 11.01 -17.96
C GLU A 271 44.75 11.75 -16.62
N PHE A 272 44.56 11.02 -15.52
CA PHE A 272 44.52 11.58 -14.17
C PHE A 272 45.61 10.93 -13.29
N GLU A 273 46.55 11.74 -12.80
CA GLU A 273 47.63 11.25 -11.93
C GLU A 273 47.15 10.98 -10.49
N THR A 274 46.03 11.60 -10.07
CA THR A 274 45.47 11.46 -8.72
C THR A 274 43.95 11.42 -8.74
N LYS A 275 43.34 10.79 -7.72
CA LYS A 275 41.88 10.85 -7.51
C LYS A 275 41.37 12.29 -7.43
N LYS A 276 42.14 13.18 -6.80
CA LYS A 276 41.77 14.60 -6.68
C LYS A 276 41.64 15.28 -8.05
N ALA A 277 42.54 14.98 -8.99
CA ALA A 277 42.48 15.52 -10.34
C ALA A 277 41.23 15.02 -11.10
N LEU A 278 40.80 13.77 -10.87
CA LEU A 278 39.55 13.25 -11.40
C LEU A 278 38.33 13.96 -10.80
N ASP A 279 38.28 14.12 -9.48
CA ASP A 279 37.16 14.80 -8.78
C ASP A 279 37.05 16.27 -9.22
N GLU A 280 38.17 16.97 -9.40
CA GLU A 280 38.22 18.35 -9.94
C GLU A 280 37.71 18.41 -11.38
N TRP A 281 38.12 17.48 -12.24
CA TRP A 281 37.62 17.42 -13.62
C TRP A 281 36.12 17.12 -13.69
N ILE A 282 35.61 16.19 -12.87
CA ILE A 282 34.17 15.93 -12.77
C ILE A 282 33.43 17.20 -12.34
N GLY A 283 33.95 17.91 -11.34
CA GLY A 283 33.40 19.14 -10.80
C GLY A 283 33.33 20.27 -11.82
N ASP A 284 34.42 20.51 -12.53
CA ASP A 284 34.59 21.70 -13.37
C ASP A 284 34.15 21.48 -14.82
N PHE A 285 34.24 20.25 -15.32
CA PHE A 285 33.98 19.94 -16.73
C PHE A 285 32.65 19.20 -16.95
N ILE A 286 32.37 18.18 -16.15
CA ILE A 286 31.24 17.26 -16.37
C ILE A 286 29.94 17.81 -15.78
N ARG A 287 29.94 18.12 -14.47
CA ARG A 287 28.74 18.58 -13.76
C ARG A 287 28.08 19.80 -14.40
N PRO A 288 28.82 20.86 -14.81
CA PRO A 288 28.21 22.04 -15.41
C PRO A 288 27.56 21.74 -16.76
N ARG A 289 28.22 20.96 -17.62
CA ARG A 289 27.68 20.60 -18.94
C ARG A 289 26.43 19.74 -18.85
N ILE A 290 26.38 18.83 -17.88
CA ILE A 290 25.18 18.02 -17.63
C ILE A 290 24.04 18.89 -17.13
N ALA A 291 24.33 19.85 -16.23
CA ALA A 291 23.34 20.80 -15.75
C ALA A 291 22.78 21.65 -16.91
N ASP A 292 23.63 22.20 -17.77
CA ASP A 292 23.22 23.00 -18.92
C ASP A 292 22.38 22.18 -19.92
N ALA A 293 22.78 20.94 -20.20
CA ALA A 293 22.03 20.05 -21.10
C ALA A 293 20.66 19.66 -20.51
N HIS A 294 20.60 19.36 -19.21
CA HIS A 294 19.35 19.04 -18.50
C HIS A 294 18.40 20.24 -18.47
N GLU A 295 18.91 21.44 -18.18
CA GLU A 295 18.13 22.67 -18.20
C GLU A 295 17.56 22.96 -19.60
N GLY A 296 18.34 22.71 -20.66
CA GLY A 296 17.89 22.82 -22.04
C GLY A 296 16.71 21.91 -22.37
N GLU A 297 16.75 20.65 -21.92
CA GLU A 297 15.67 19.69 -22.15
C GLU A 297 14.43 20.02 -21.30
N GLU A 298 14.58 20.39 -20.03
CA GLU A 298 13.47 20.82 -19.16
C GLU A 298 12.74 22.05 -19.73
N ARG A 299 13.49 23.02 -20.28
CA ARG A 299 12.89 24.18 -20.96
C ARG A 299 12.12 23.79 -22.20
N ARG A 300 12.59 22.79 -22.96
CA ARG A 300 11.89 22.29 -24.15
C ARG A 300 10.54 21.67 -23.81
N LEU A 301 10.39 21.08 -22.62
CA LEU A 301 9.11 20.54 -22.15
C LEU A 301 8.08 21.64 -21.81
N ALA A 302 8.54 22.88 -21.59
CA ALA A 302 7.69 24.01 -21.24
C ALA A 302 7.07 24.73 -22.47
N TYR A 303 7.57 24.45 -23.68
CA TYR A 303 7.17 25.08 -24.95
C TYR A 303 6.40 24.11 -25.84
#